data_AF-G9YID3-F1
#
_entry.id   AF-G9YID3-F1
#
_cell.length_a   1.000
_cell.length_b   1.000
_cell.length_c   1.000
_cell.angle_alpha   90.00
_cell.angle_beta   90.00
_cell.angle_gamma   90.00
#
_symmetry.space_group_name_H-M   'P 1'
#
loop_
_entity.id
_entity.type
_entity.pdbx_description
1 polymer ?
#
loop_
_entity_poly.entity_id
_entity_poly.type
_entity_poly.pdbx_seq_one_letter_code
_entity_poly.pdbx_strand_id
1 'polypeptide(L)' 'MADTEFFTIGHIVAPHGVRGDVRIYPDTDFPERFLEMKYAYIDGVKYAVKEARFHKRVVLVKFDGT' A
#
# COMPACT_ATOMS: atom_id res chain seq x y z
N MET A 1 25.63 -6.89 5.97
CA MET A 1 24.61 -5.93 5.47
C MET A 1 23.39 -6.17 6.34
N ALA A 2 22.80 -5.13 6.93
CA ALA A 2 21.68 -5.33 7.83
C ALA A 2 20.50 -5.92 7.04
N ASP A 3 20.15 -7.17 7.33
CA ASP A 3 18.93 -7.78 6.84
C ASP A 3 17.77 -6.91 7.31
N THR A 4 17.17 -6.16 6.38
CA THR A 4 16.06 -5.28 6.72
C THR A 4 14.82 -6.16 6.77
N GLU A 5 14.45 -6.57 7.99
CA GLU A 5 13.21 -7.31 8.22
C GLU A 5 12.02 -6.38 7.96
N PHE A 6 11.17 -6.77 7.01
CA PHE A 6 9.93 -6.07 6.69
C PHE A 6 8.74 -6.84 7.27
N PHE A 7 7.76 -6.10 7.76
CA PHE A 7 6.47 -6.65 8.17
C PHE A 7 5.42 -6.35 7.10
N THR A 8 4.64 -7.37 6.75
CA THR A 8 3.45 -7.20 5.91
C THR A 8 2.36 -6.50 6.73
N ILE A 9 1.84 -5.40 6.20
CA ILE A 9 0.80 -4.57 6.86
C ILE A 9 -0.53 -4.57 6.10
N GLY A 10 -0.59 -5.31 4.99
CA GLY A 10 -1.76 -5.44 4.14
C GLY A 10 -1.44 -6.19 2.86
N HIS A 11 -2.48 -6.67 2.18
CA HIS A 11 -2.36 -7.40 0.91
C HIS A 11 -3.17 -6.72 -0.19
N ILE A 12 -2.60 -6.69 -1.40
CA ILE A 12 -3.32 -6.19 -2.58
C ILE A 12 -4.35 -7.24 -3.00
N VAL A 13 -5.62 -6.86 -2.99
CA VAL A 13 -6.72 -7.78 -3.31
C VAL A 13 -7.19 -7.66 -4.75
N ALA A 14 -7.05 -6.47 -5.36
CA ALA A 14 -7.40 -6.23 -6.76
C ALA A 14 -7.00 -4.82 -7.22
N PRO A 15 -6.87 -4.58 -8.54
CA PRO A 15 -6.82 -3.23 -9.08
C PRO A 15 -8.14 -2.45 -8.83
N HIS A 16 -8.05 -1.12 -8.95
CA HIS A 16 -9.17 -0.19 -8.80
C HIS A 16 -9.19 0.85 -9.92
N GLY A 17 -10.24 0.80 -10.74
CA GLY A 17 -10.48 1.77 -11.81
C GLY A 17 -9.41 1.77 -12.90
N VAL A 18 -9.34 2.86 -13.66
CA VAL A 18 -8.44 3.04 -14.82
C VAL A 18 -7.23 3.92 -14.52
N ARG A 19 -7.10 4.41 -13.28
CA ARG A 19 -6.08 5.39 -12.86
C ARG A 19 -4.87 4.77 -12.16
N GLY A 20 -4.79 3.44 -12.11
CA GLY A 20 -3.71 2.70 -11.48
C GLY A 20 -3.81 2.55 -9.96
N ASP A 21 -4.95 2.91 -9.35
CA ASP A 21 -5.17 2.68 -7.92
C ASP A 21 -5.27 1.16 -7.66
N VAL A 22 -4.79 0.71 -6.50
CA VAL A 22 -4.96 -0.68 -6.04
C VAL A 22 -5.77 -0.72 -4.75
N ARG A 23 -6.55 -1.79 -4.56
CA ARG A 23 -7.24 -2.09 -3.31
C ARG A 23 -6.33 -2.91 -2.42
N ILE A 24 -6.07 -2.39 -1.22
CA ILE A 24 -5.32 -3.08 -0.17
C ILE A 24 -6.28 -3.40 0.97
N TYR A 25 -6.34 -4.66 1.39
CA TYR A 25 -6.93 -5.01 2.67
C TYR A 25 -5.86 -4.80 3.75
N PRO A 26 -6.11 -3.95 4.77
CA PRO A 26 -5.14 -3.72 5.82
C PRO A 26 -5.09 -4.89 6.80
N ASP A 27 -3.88 -5.36 7.11
CA ASP A 27 -3.60 -6.41 8.09
C ASP A 27 -2.76 -5.82 9.23
N THR A 28 -3.30 -4.76 9.81
CA THR A 28 -2.66 -3.99 10.87
C THR A 28 -3.75 -3.33 11.71
N ASP A 29 -3.51 -3.19 13.01
CA ASP A 29 -4.46 -2.54 13.94
C ASP A 29 -4.54 -1.02 13.75
N PHE A 30 -3.61 -0.43 12.99
CA PHE A 30 -3.48 1.01 12.74
C PHE A 30 -3.44 1.31 11.24
N PRO A 31 -4.54 1.06 10.50
CA PRO A 31 -4.60 1.20 9.06
C PRO A 31 -4.47 2.66 8.58
N GLU A 32 -4.66 3.64 9.45
CA GLU A 32 -4.47 5.06 9.16
C GLU A 32 -3.03 5.38 8.72
N ARG A 33 -2.06 4.53 9.10
CA ARG A 33 -0.66 4.65 8.69
C ARG A 33 -0.49 4.72 7.17
N PHE A 34 -1.38 4.07 6.40
CA PHE A 34 -1.29 4.06 4.95
C PHE A 34 -1.42 5.47 4.35
N LEU A 35 -2.13 6.38 5.03
CA LEU A 35 -2.36 7.76 4.59
C LEU A 35 -1.10 8.63 4.66
N GLU A 36 -0.13 8.26 5.49
CA GLU A 36 1.09 9.03 5.75
C GLU A 36 2.35 8.40 5.16
N MET A 37 2.23 7.17 4.63
CA MET A 37 3.37 6.44 4.06
C MET A 37 3.87 7.10 2.77
N LYS A 38 5.19 7.23 2.66
CA LYS A 38 5.87 7.72 1.46
C LYS A 38 6.28 6.60 0.50
N TYR A 39 6.52 5.40 1.01
CA TYR A 39 6.94 4.23 0.25
C TYR A 39 6.36 2.96 0.83
N ALA A 40 6.11 1.97 -0.03
CA ALA A 40 5.80 0.61 0.37
C ALA A 40 6.71 -0.37 -0.39
N TYR A 41 6.90 -1.56 0.16
CA TYR A 41 7.56 -2.66 -0.53
C TYR A 41 6.52 -3.68 -0.95
N ILE A 42 6.51 -4.02 -2.24
CA ILE A 42 5.65 -5.06 -2.81
C ILE A 42 6.59 -6.08 -3.44
N ASP A 43 6.55 -7.32 -2.96
CA ASP A 43 7.45 -8.41 -3.39
C ASP A 43 8.93 -8.02 -3.41
N GLY A 44 9.37 -7.26 -2.40
CA GLY A 44 10.75 -6.78 -2.26
C GLY A 44 11.10 -5.55 -3.12
N VAL A 45 10.21 -5.10 -4.00
CA VAL A 45 10.40 -3.91 -4.82
C VAL A 45 9.80 -2.68 -4.13
N LYS A 46 10.58 -1.60 -4.06
CA LYS A 46 10.18 -0.33 -3.43
C LYS A 46 9.35 0.51 -4.39
N TYR A 47 8.17 0.93 -3.95
CA TYR A 47 7.27 1.83 -4.68
C TYR A 47 7.00 3.08 -3.88
N ALA A 48 6.98 4.24 -4.53
CA ALA A 48 6.57 5.50 -3.91
C ALA A 48 5.04 5.57 -3.86
N VAL A 49 4.49 5.97 -2.70
CA VAL A 49 3.06 6.19 -2.51
C VAL A 49 2.75 7.63 -2.91
N LYS A 50 1.86 7.81 -3.89
CA LYS A 50 1.37 9.14 -4.33
C LYS A 50 0.16 9.60 -3.54
N GLU A 51 -0.78 8.68 -3.33
CA GLU A 51 -2.03 8.95 -2.65
C GLU A 51 -2.49 7.67 -1.96
N ALA A 52 -3.04 7.80 -0.76
CA ALA A 52 -3.74 6.74 -0.09
C ALA A 52 -5.02 7.31 0.53
N ARG A 53 -6.12 6.57 0.43
CA ARG A 53 -7.41 6.94 1.05
C ARG A 53 -8.21 5.71 1.44
N PHE A 54 -9.02 5.84 2.47
CA PHE A 54 -9.96 4.80 2.85
C PHE A 54 -11.15 4.72 1.89
N HIS A 55 -11.56 3.51 1.55
CA HIS A 55 -12.76 3.25 0.78
C HIS A 55 -13.45 1.97 1.26
N LYS A 56 -14.53 2.13 2.02
CA LYS A 56 -15.21 1.01 2.70
C LYS A 56 -14.21 0.25 3.60
N ARG A 57 -13.99 -1.05 3.36
CA ARG A 57 -13.09 -1.91 4.16
C ARG A 57 -11.67 -2.02 3.61
N VAL A 58 -11.33 -1.26 2.56
CA VAL A 58 -10.02 -1.29 1.92
C VAL A 58 -9.37 0.09 1.93
N VAL A 59 -8.05 0.11 1.75
CA VAL A 59 -7.29 1.30 1.41
C VAL A 59 -7.08 1.30 -0.09
N LEU A 60 -7.40 2.41 -0.75
CA LEU A 60 -7.01 2.66 -2.12
C LEU A 60 -5.65 3.35 -2.10
N VAL A 61 -4.66 2.75 -2.75
CA VAL A 61 -3.30 3.30 -2.82
C VAL A 61 -2.92 3.48 -4.28
N LYS A 62 -2.36 4.63 -4.60
CA LYS A 62 -1.75 4.94 -5.89
C LYS A 62 -0.24 4.97 -5.73
N PHE A 63 0.45 4.18 -6.54
CA PHE A 63 1.91 4.14 -6.57
C PHE A 63 2.46 4.99 -7.72
N ASP A 64 3.70 5.44 -7.59
CA ASP A 64 4.46 6.02 -8.69
C ASP A 64 5.04 4.89 -9.56
N GLY A 65 4.88 4.97 -10.88
CA GLY A 65 5.38 3.96 -11.83
C GLY A 65 4.38 2.92 -12.35
N THR A 66 3.08 3.06 -12.05
CA THR A 66 1.97 2.44 -12.81
C THR A 66 1.44 3.38 -13.89
#